data_AF-A0A944XC25-F1
#
_entry.id   AF-A0A944XC25-F1
#
_cell.length_a   1.000
_cell.length_b   1.000
_cell.length_c   1.000
_cell.angle_alpha   90.00
_cell.angle_beta   90.00
_cell.angle_gamma   90.00
#
_symmetry.space_group_name_H-M   'P 1'
#
loop_
_entity.id
_entity.type
_entity.pdbx_description
1 polymer ?
#
loop_
_entity_poly.entity_id
_entity_poly.type
_entity_poly.pdbx_seq_one_letter_code
_entity_poly.pdbx_strand_id
1 'polypeptide(L)'
;MATRGLGQKISYSLAIASYTSAIGLFVYIWFYDQDTGTADSIIASMMAGIVFLVGVGVVLHVIGKANIPSFKVPSDEEILAYDESSE
;
A
#
# COMPACT_ATOMS: atom_id res chain seq x y z
N MET A 1 -7.12 5.79 -21.70
CA MET A 1 -6.80 5.80 -20.25
C MET A 1 -6.14 4.48 -19.91
N ALA A 2 -4.83 4.45 -19.63
CA ALA A 2 -4.12 3.22 -19.26
C ALA A 2 -4.74 2.65 -17.97
N THR A 3 -5.28 1.44 -18.04
CA THR A 3 -5.92 0.79 -16.89
C THR A 3 -4.84 0.48 -15.86
N ARG A 4 -4.82 1.24 -14.77
CA ARG A 4 -3.97 1.00 -13.59
C ARG A 4 -4.06 -0.49 -13.25
N GLY A 5 -2.91 -1.17 -13.18
CA GLY A 5 -2.85 -2.61 -12.93
C GLY A 5 -3.58 -2.99 -11.65
N LEU A 6 -4.14 -4.21 -11.58
CA LEU A 6 -4.89 -4.69 -10.42
C LEU A 6 -4.08 -4.52 -9.12
N GLY A 7 -2.78 -4.84 -9.17
CA GLY A 7 -1.85 -4.64 -8.05
C GLY A 7 -1.67 -3.19 -7.62
N GLN A 8 -1.73 -2.24 -8.56
CA GLN A 8 -1.63 -0.81 -8.28
C GLN A 8 -2.89 -0.25 -7.59
N LYS A 9 -4.07 -0.80 -7.92
CA LYS A 9 -5.32 -0.45 -7.22
C LYS A 9 -5.31 -1.01 -5.79
N ILE A 10 -4.89 -2.25 -5.61
CA ILE A 10 -4.82 -2.90 -4.30
C ILE A 10 -3.82 -2.18 -3.40
N SER A 11 -2.61 -1.88 -3.90
CA SER A 11 -1.60 -1.16 -3.11
C SER A 11 -2.06 0.23 -2.70
N TYR A 12 -2.76 0.96 -3.58
CA TYR A 12 -3.30 2.28 -3.24
C TYR A 12 -4.41 2.21 -2.19
N SER A 13 -5.33 1.26 -2.29
CA SER A 13 -6.37 1.05 -1.27
C SER A 13 -5.75 0.66 0.08
N LEU A 14 -4.73 -0.19 0.08
CA LEU A 14 -4.04 -0.61 1.30
C LEU A 14 -3.23 0.54 1.92
N ALA A 15 -2.66 1.43 1.12
CA ALA A 15 -1.98 2.64 1.59
C ALA A 15 -2.94 3.54 2.37
N ILE A 16 -4.14 3.77 1.84
CA ILE A 16 -5.18 4.56 2.51
C ILE A 16 -5.56 3.91 3.84
N ALA A 17 -5.82 2.60 3.85
CA ALA A 17 -6.17 1.88 5.07
C ALA A 17 -5.07 1.96 6.14
N SER A 18 -3.80 1.88 5.74
CA SER A 18 -2.65 2.01 6.66
C SER A 18 -2.60 3.38 7.33
N TYR A 19 -2.83 4.45 6.56
CA TYR A 19 -2.86 5.81 7.13
C TYR A 19 -4.04 6.01 8.08
N THR A 20 -5.23 5.50 7.76
CA THR A 20 -6.40 5.62 8.64
C THR A 20 -6.16 4.90 9.97
N SER A 21 -5.54 3.72 9.93
CA SER A 21 -5.17 2.96 11.13
C SER A 21 -4.12 3.70 11.99
N ALA A 22 -3.13 4.35 11.35
CA ALA A 22 -2.14 5.16 12.06
C ALA A 22 -2.79 6.35 12.81
N ILE A 23 -3.77 7.01 12.19
CA ILE A 23 -4.54 8.08 12.83
C ILE A 23 -5.34 7.52 14.02
N GLY A 24 -5.97 6.36 13.86
CA GLY A 24 -6.71 5.70 14.94
C GLY A 24 -5.83 5.37 16.15
N LEU A 25 -4.62 4.84 15.91
CA LEU A 25 -3.63 4.58 16.95
C LEU A 25 -3.16 5.86 17.65
N PHE A 26 -2.92 6.93 16.89
CA PHE A 26 -2.53 8.22 17.45
C PHE A 26 -3.62 8.79 18.38
N VAL A 27 -4.88 8.74 17.97
CA VAL A 27 -6.02 9.18 18.80
C VAL A 27 -6.15 8.30 20.05
N TYR A 28 -5.98 6.98 19.92
CA TYR A 28 -6.04 6.07 21.06
C TYR A 28 -4.96 6.40 22.11
N ILE A 29 -3.71 6.61 21.69
CA ILE A 29 -2.63 7.03 22.60
C ILE A 29 -2.96 8.36 23.27
N TRP A 30 -3.50 9.33 22.52
CA TRP A 30 -3.84 10.65 23.08
C TRP A 30 -4.86 10.59 24.22
N PHE A 31 -5.83 9.67 24.13
CA PHE A 31 -6.77 9.44 25.23
C PHE A 31 -6.19 8.57 26.35
N TYR A 32 -5.29 7.64 26.04
CA TYR A 32 -4.74 6.66 26.99
C TYR A 32 -3.58 7.20 27.86
N ASP A 33 -2.74 8.10 27.32
CA ASP A 33 -1.61 8.71 28.03
C ASP A 33 -2.03 9.58 29.24
N GLN A 34 -3.31 10.00 29.29
CA GLN A 34 -3.87 10.74 30.41
C GLN A 34 -4.08 9.89 31.68
N ASP A 35 -4.21 8.57 31.54
CA ASP A 35 -4.57 7.66 32.65
C ASP A 35 -3.43 6.75 33.13
N THR A 36 -2.34 6.61 32.35
CA THR A 36 -1.26 5.65 32.65
C THR A 36 0.12 6.24 32.35
N GLY A 37 1.02 6.18 33.33
CA GLY A 37 2.37 6.73 33.21
C GLY A 37 3.15 6.15 32.03
N THR A 38 3.91 7.00 31.34
CA THR A 38 4.61 6.82 30.05
C THR A 38 5.62 5.65 29.98
N ALA A 39 5.79 4.86 31.04
CA ALA A 39 6.75 3.75 31.13
C ALA A 39 6.18 2.38 30.71
N ASP A 40 4.95 2.33 30.21
CA ASP A 40 4.28 1.08 29.89
C ASP A 40 4.72 0.50 28.53
N SER A 41 5.03 -0.81 28.50
CA SER A 41 5.44 -1.52 27.28
C SER A 41 4.39 -1.42 26.16
N ILE A 42 3.13 -1.20 26.56
CA ILE A 42 1.99 -0.99 25.68
C ILE A 42 2.16 0.28 24.84
N ILE A 43 2.47 1.42 25.48
CA ILE A 43 2.64 2.72 24.80
C ILE A 43 3.83 2.65 23.84
N ALA A 44 4.93 2.01 24.25
CA ALA A 44 6.09 1.82 23.37
C ALA A 44 5.75 1.03 22.10
N SER A 45 4.99 -0.07 22.24
CA SER A 45 4.56 -0.88 21.08
C SER A 45 3.56 -0.14 20.19
N MET A 46 2.69 0.69 20.76
CA MET A 46 1.73 1.53 20.05
C MET A 46 2.45 2.62 19.23
N MET A 47 3.44 3.30 19.83
CA MET A 47 4.28 4.28 19.13
C MET A 47 5.06 3.65 17.98
N ALA A 48 5.66 2.47 18.19
CA ALA A 48 6.33 1.73 17.13
C ALA A 48 5.36 1.35 15.99
N GLY A 49 4.14 0.94 16.32
CA GLY A 49 3.08 0.63 15.37
C GLY A 49 2.69 1.83 14.49
N ILE A 50 2.63 3.04 15.06
CA ILE A 50 2.38 4.28 14.29
C ILE A 50 3.47 4.49 13.26
N VAL A 51 4.75 4.43 13.67
CA VAL A 51 5.88 4.63 12.76
C VAL A 51 5.88 3.58 11.65
N PHE A 52 5.58 2.32 11.99
CA PHE A 52 5.46 1.23 11.02
C PHE A 52 4.33 1.47 10.00
N LEU A 53 3.12 1.81 10.47
CA LEU A 53 1.97 2.02 9.59
C LEU A 53 2.13 3.25 8.70
N VAL A 54 2.76 4.31 9.19
CA VAL A 54 3.12 5.48 8.38
C VAL A 54 4.16 5.07 7.34
N GLY A 55 5.21 4.35 7.72
CA GLY A 55 6.25 3.87 6.81
C GLY A 55 5.70 2.98 5.70
N VAL A 56 4.92 1.96 6.06
CA VAL A 56 4.24 1.06 5.10
C VAL A 56 3.26 1.85 4.22
N GLY A 57 2.52 2.79 4.79
CA GLY A 57 1.61 3.67 4.06
C GLY A 57 2.33 4.49 2.98
N VAL A 58 3.51 5.04 3.28
CA VAL A 58 4.32 5.79 2.31
C VAL A 58 4.80 4.88 1.18
N VAL A 59 5.33 3.69 1.50
CA VAL A 59 5.81 2.73 0.50
C VAL A 59 4.68 2.30 -0.44
N LEU A 60 3.53 1.92 0.12
CA LEU A 60 2.35 1.52 -0.66
C LEU A 60 1.80 2.67 -1.51
N HIS A 61 1.84 3.90 -0.98
CA HIS A 61 1.45 5.09 -1.73
C HIS A 61 2.36 5.28 -2.95
N VAL A 62 3.68 5.15 -2.79
CA VAL A 62 4.65 5.26 -3.88
C VAL A 62 4.42 4.16 -4.92
N ILE A 63 4.21 2.90 -4.50
CA ILE A 63 3.89 1.78 -5.40
C ILE A 63 2.57 2.04 -6.15
N GLY A 64 1.55 2.56 -5.47
CA GLY A 64 0.27 2.93 -6.07
C GLY A 64 0.37 4.11 -7.05
N LYS A 65 1.37 4.98 -6.88
CA LYS A 65 1.66 6.11 -7.77
C LYS A 65 2.60 5.76 -8.92
N ALA A 66 3.33 4.66 -8.82
CA ALA A 66 4.24 4.21 -9.87
C ALA A 66 3.46 3.98 -11.17
N ASN A 67 3.89 4.63 -12.25
CA ASN A 67 3.35 4.42 -13.59
C ASN A 67 4.13 3.29 -14.26
N ILE A 68 3.84 2.06 -13.86
CA ILE A 68 4.52 0.89 -14.41
C ILE A 68 3.87 0.58 -15.76
N PRO A 69 4.61 0.58 -16.88
CA PRO A 69 4.08 0.15 -18.16
C PRO A 69 3.58 -1.29 -18.02
N SER A 70 2.41 -1.56 -18.60
CA SER A 70 1.82 -2.88 -18.59
C SER A 70 2.72 -3.84 -19.38
N PHE A 71 3.57 -4.60 -18.70
CA PHE A 71 4.28 -5.76 -19.25
C PHE A 71 3.27 -6.89 -19.47
N LYS A 72 2.33 -6.69 -20.42
CA LYS A 72 1.59 -7.81 -20.99
C LYS A 72 2.60 -8.57 -21.84
N VAL A 73 2.98 -9.75 -21.37
CA VAL A 73 3.62 -10.74 -22.22
C VAL A 73 2.54 -11.20 -23.19
N PRO A 74 2.74 -11.07 -24.52
CA PRO A 74 1.78 -11.57 -25.50
C PRO A 74 1.50 -13.05 -25.21
N SER A 75 0.22 -13.44 -25.24
CA SER A 75 -0.12 -14.86 -25.20
C SER A 75 0.35 -15.54 -26.49
N ASP A 76 0.66 -16.83 -26.42
CA ASP A 76 1.15 -17.61 -27.57
C ASP A 76 0.20 -17.50 -28.79
N GLU A 77 -1.11 -17.34 -28.57
CA GLU A 77 -2.13 -17.07 -29.60
C GLU A 77 -1.92 -15.74 -30.35
N GLU A 78 -1.49 -14.68 -29.68
CA GLU A 78 -1.17 -13.40 -30.35
C GLU A 78 0.11 -13.53 -31.18
N ILE A 79 1.11 -14.27 -30.70
CA ILE A 79 2.38 -14.48 -31.43
C ILE A 79 2.13 -15.26 -32.73
N LEU A 80 1.31 -16.30 -32.68
CA LEU A 80 0.96 -17.11 -33.85
C LEU A 80 0.12 -16.35 -34.87
N ALA A 81 -0.80 -15.48 -34.42
CA ALA A 81 -1.60 -14.65 -35.32
C ALA A 81 -0.76 -13.57 -36.06
N TYR A 82 0.33 -13.09 -35.45
CA TYR A 82 1.28 -12.19 -36.12
C TYR A 82 2.10 -12.92 -37.21
N ASP A 83 2.50 -14.16 -36.93
CA ASP A 83 3.28 -15.00 -37.85
C ASP A 83 2.46 -15.33 -39.12
N GLU A 84 1.19 -15.74 -38.94
CA GLU A 84 0.29 -16.08 -40.06
C GLU A 84 -0.13 -14.86 -40.91
N SER A 85 -0.13 -13.66 -40.34
CA SER A 85 -0.42 -12.41 -41.06
C SER A 85 0.77 -11.82 -41.82
N SER A 86 1.97 -12.39 -41.65
CA SER A 86 3.21 -11.93 -42.26
C SER A 86 3.64 -12.75 -43.50
N GLU A 87 2.87 -13.78 -43.86
CA GLU A 87 2.95 -14.55 -45.12
C GLU A 87 1.94 -14.04 -46.17
#